data_AF-A0A074V7H0-F1
#
_entry.id   AF-A0A074V7H0-F1
#
_cell.length_a   1.000
_cell.length_b   1.000
_cell.length_c   1.000
_cell.angle_alpha   90.00
_cell.angle_beta   90.00
_cell.angle_gamma   90.00
#
_symmetry.space_group_name_H-M   'P 1'
#
loop_
_entity.id
_entity.type
_entity.pdbx_description
1 polymer ?
#
loop_
_entity_poly.entity_id
_entity_poly.type
_entity_poly.pdbx_seq_one_letter_code
_entity_poly.pdbx_strand_id
1 'polypeptide(L)'
;MDFIAEMVLGYVDALLTEKIKENNIDDYFILRYRDDYRIFVNSTNDGKIILKLLSEILRPFGLKLNSSKTKDHNNVVMASIKKDKLAWLQLPNPEINNLTLQKHILLIKYHSLEYPNSGSLTTALNKFQKRITKEKDKNLSQYSRQIISIVADIAYLNPKSISVCCAIISQFLVILNDEDQKNLAMKVYQKLERMSDSGFAQIWLQRMLKNKLPDIEFSEHLCQIALKNKQIQLWNHSWVNDKKILKILENELIFNQNIFDSLDDRINFTEFDIFAYPN
;
A
#
# COMPACT_ATOMS: atom_id res chain seq x y z
N MET A 1 5.69 -17.87 -7.35
CA MET A 1 4.43 -18.53 -7.76
C MET A 1 4.47 -19.90 -7.13
N ASP A 2 3.47 -20.29 -6.36
CA ASP A 2 3.50 -21.55 -5.60
C ASP A 2 3.08 -22.72 -6.51
N PHE A 3 4.06 -23.49 -6.98
CA PHE A 3 3.86 -24.59 -7.93
C PHE A 3 2.90 -25.65 -7.38
N ILE A 4 2.98 -25.94 -6.08
CA ILE A 4 2.14 -26.96 -5.43
C ILE A 4 0.68 -26.50 -5.43
N ALA A 5 0.44 -25.22 -5.14
CA ALA A 5 -0.92 -24.66 -5.16
C ALA A 5 -1.56 -24.79 -6.55
N GLU A 6 -0.82 -24.52 -7.63
CA GLU A 6 -1.34 -24.67 -8.99
C GLU A 6 -1.60 -26.13 -9.38
N MET A 7 -0.79 -27.09 -8.92
CA MET A 7 -1.07 -28.52 -9.14
C MET A 7 -2.39 -28.95 -8.48
N VAL A 8 -2.59 -28.56 -7.23
CA VAL A 8 -3.82 -28.89 -6.48
C VAL A 8 -5.04 -28.23 -7.12
N LEU A 9 -4.96 -26.93 -7.44
CA LEU A 9 -6.08 -26.20 -8.04
C LEU A 9 -6.36 -26.66 -9.48
N GLY A 10 -5.33 -27.03 -10.25
CA GLY A 10 -5.53 -27.63 -11.58
C GLY A 10 -6.24 -28.98 -11.52
N TYR A 11 -5.99 -29.79 -10.47
CA TYR A 11 -6.76 -31.02 -10.24
C TYR A 11 -8.22 -30.72 -9.86
N VAL A 12 -8.46 -29.70 -9.03
CA VAL A 12 -9.82 -29.22 -8.72
C VAL A 12 -10.56 -28.77 -9.99
N ASP A 13 -9.90 -28.04 -10.89
CA ASP A 13 -10.47 -27.60 -12.17
C ASP A 13 -10.92 -28.79 -13.03
N ALA A 14 -10.11 -29.86 -13.08
CA ALA A 14 -10.43 -31.09 -13.82
C ALA A 14 -11.67 -31.79 -13.24
N LEU A 15 -11.71 -31.99 -11.91
CA LEU A 15 -12.86 -32.58 -11.22
C LEU A 15 -14.14 -31.75 -11.40
N LEU A 16 -14.00 -30.41 -11.38
CA LEU A 16 -15.13 -29.51 -11.59
C LEU A 16 -15.68 -29.67 -13.00
N THR A 17 -14.81 -29.75 -14.01
CA THR A 17 -15.20 -29.92 -15.42
C THR A 17 -16.02 -31.20 -15.62
N GLU A 18 -15.61 -32.31 -15.01
CA GLU A 18 -16.36 -33.57 -15.06
C GLU A 18 -17.74 -33.44 -14.41
N LYS A 19 -17.81 -32.91 -13.18
CA LYS A 19 -19.08 -32.73 -12.48
C LYS A 19 -20.06 -31.78 -13.19
N ILE A 20 -19.56 -30.73 -13.84
CA ILE A 20 -20.42 -29.81 -14.59
C ILE A 20 -21.05 -30.52 -15.79
N LYS A 21 -20.28 -31.36 -16.51
CA LYS A 21 -20.80 -32.18 -17.61
C LYS A 21 -21.86 -33.18 -17.14
N GLU A 22 -21.66 -33.83 -16.00
CA GLU A 22 -22.66 -34.73 -15.39
C GLU A 22 -23.99 -34.03 -15.07
N ASN A 23 -23.96 -32.71 -14.84
CA ASN A 23 -25.15 -31.90 -14.57
C ASN A 23 -25.76 -31.26 -15.83
N ASN A 24 -25.27 -31.61 -17.03
CA ASN A 24 -25.74 -31.11 -18.34
C ASN A 24 -25.74 -29.56 -18.44
N ILE A 25 -24.71 -28.91 -17.89
CA ILE A 25 -24.53 -27.45 -18.04
C ILE A 25 -23.48 -27.22 -19.12
N ASP A 26 -23.91 -26.78 -20.29
CA ASP A 26 -23.03 -26.58 -21.45
C ASP A 26 -22.64 -25.11 -21.68
N ASP A 27 -23.50 -24.17 -21.27
CA ASP A 27 -23.36 -22.75 -21.57
C ASP A 27 -22.77 -21.95 -20.39
N TYR A 28 -21.48 -22.16 -20.17
CA TYR A 28 -20.73 -21.50 -19.11
C TYR A 28 -19.27 -21.23 -19.52
N PHE A 29 -18.64 -20.29 -18.82
CA PHE A 29 -17.21 -20.02 -18.96
C PHE A 29 -16.59 -19.75 -17.59
N ILE A 30 -15.48 -20.42 -17.26
CA ILE A 30 -14.76 -20.23 -15.99
C ILE A 30 -13.37 -19.68 -16.27
N LEU A 31 -13.02 -18.60 -15.59
CA LEU A 31 -11.67 -18.09 -15.51
C LEU A 31 -11.14 -18.26 -14.10
N ARG A 32 -9.98 -18.90 -13.96
CA ARG A 32 -9.24 -18.98 -12.71
C ARG A 32 -7.92 -18.23 -12.83
N TYR A 33 -7.61 -17.38 -11.85
CA TYR A 33 -6.28 -16.81 -11.68
C TYR A 33 -5.83 -17.06 -10.25
N ARG A 34 -4.88 -17.99 -10.07
CA ARG A 34 -4.52 -18.54 -8.76
C ARG A 34 -5.74 -19.09 -8.03
N ASP A 35 -6.08 -18.56 -6.87
CA ASP A 35 -7.21 -18.95 -6.04
C ASP A 35 -8.53 -18.22 -6.40
N ASP A 36 -8.49 -17.20 -7.26
CA ASP A 36 -9.66 -16.43 -7.66
C ASP A 36 -10.37 -17.07 -8.88
N TYR A 37 -11.65 -17.43 -8.70
CA TYR A 37 -12.53 -17.90 -9.76
C TYR A 37 -13.50 -16.80 -10.23
N ARG A 38 -13.78 -16.74 -11.53
CA ARG A 38 -14.90 -16.02 -12.14
C ARG A 38 -15.69 -16.98 -13.01
N ILE A 39 -16.99 -17.09 -12.74
CA ILE A 39 -17.90 -18.02 -13.40
C ILE A 39 -18.94 -17.20 -14.15
N PHE A 40 -18.96 -17.33 -15.47
CA PHE A 40 -19.91 -16.67 -16.37
C PHE A 40 -20.94 -17.70 -16.82
N VAL A 41 -22.21 -17.35 -16.69
CA VAL A 41 -23.36 -18.19 -17.00
C VAL A 41 -24.50 -17.33 -17.54
N ASN A 42 -25.36 -17.91 -18.36
CA ASN A 42 -26.58 -17.23 -18.85
C ASN A 42 -27.78 -17.44 -17.92
N SER A 43 -27.71 -18.42 -17.01
CA SER A 43 -28.73 -18.71 -16.01
C SER A 43 -28.14 -18.60 -14.60
N THR A 44 -28.81 -17.85 -13.73
CA THR A 44 -28.41 -17.75 -12.32
C THR A 44 -28.52 -19.09 -11.58
N ASN A 45 -29.37 -20.00 -12.05
CA ASN A 45 -29.49 -21.33 -11.50
C ASN A 45 -28.24 -22.16 -11.77
N ASP A 46 -27.74 -22.12 -13.01
CA ASP A 46 -26.55 -22.87 -13.43
C ASP A 46 -25.32 -22.38 -12.67
N GLY A 47 -25.21 -21.07 -12.48
CA GLY A 47 -24.16 -20.48 -11.63
C GLY A 47 -24.20 -20.96 -10.18
N LYS A 48 -25.40 -21.10 -9.60
CA LYS A 48 -25.57 -21.64 -8.23
C LYS A 48 -25.20 -23.13 -8.16
N ILE A 49 -25.55 -23.91 -9.19
CA ILE A 49 -25.18 -25.33 -9.28
C ILE A 49 -23.67 -25.46 -9.36
N ILE A 50 -23.01 -24.74 -10.27
CA ILE A 50 -21.54 -24.76 -10.43
C ILE A 50 -20.86 -24.35 -9.11
N LEU A 51 -21.34 -23.28 -8.45
CA LEU A 51 -20.78 -22.82 -7.17
C LEU A 51 -20.91 -23.88 -6.06
N LYS A 52 -22.03 -24.61 -6.03
CA LYS A 52 -22.25 -25.73 -5.11
C LYS A 52 -21.27 -26.86 -5.38
N LEU A 53 -21.15 -27.29 -6.64
CA LEU A 53 -20.22 -28.34 -7.07
C LEU A 53 -18.77 -27.98 -6.70
N LEU A 54 -18.34 -26.75 -6.99
CA LEU A 54 -17.01 -26.26 -6.60
C LEU A 54 -16.80 -26.30 -5.08
N SER A 55 -17.79 -25.88 -4.29
CA SER A 55 -17.70 -25.93 -2.82
C SER A 55 -17.58 -27.36 -2.28
N GLU A 56 -18.24 -28.33 -2.92
CA GLU A 56 -18.14 -29.75 -2.55
C GLU A 56 -16.78 -30.33 -2.91
N ILE A 57 -16.24 -29.99 -4.08
CA ILE A 57 -14.93 -30.46 -4.55
C ILE A 57 -13.79 -29.88 -3.70
N LEU A 58 -13.90 -28.62 -3.26
CA LEU A 58 -12.86 -27.96 -2.44
C LEU A 58 -12.76 -28.54 -1.02
N ARG A 59 -13.86 -29.07 -0.47
CA ARG A 59 -13.96 -29.48 0.95
C ARG A 59 -12.97 -30.60 1.33
N PRO A 60 -12.78 -31.69 0.55
CA PRO A 60 -11.75 -32.70 0.82
C PRO A 60 -10.31 -32.17 0.88
N PHE A 61 -10.01 -31.07 0.19
CA PHE A 61 -8.68 -30.44 0.20
C PHE A 61 -8.50 -29.46 1.38
N GLY A 62 -9.47 -29.37 2.29
CA GLY A 62 -9.45 -28.39 3.37
C GLY A 62 -9.68 -26.96 2.90
N LEU A 63 -10.13 -26.75 1.66
CA LEU A 63 -10.39 -25.45 1.07
C LEU A 63 -11.88 -25.09 1.21
N LYS A 64 -12.18 -23.79 1.35
CA LYS A 64 -13.55 -23.29 1.51
C LYS A 64 -13.72 -21.95 0.80
N LEU A 65 -14.82 -21.81 0.06
CA LEU A 65 -15.22 -20.53 -0.51
C LEU A 65 -15.70 -19.58 0.59
N ASN A 66 -15.26 -18.32 0.51
CA ASN A 66 -15.67 -17.29 1.44
C ASN A 66 -16.97 -16.64 0.95
N SER A 67 -18.10 -16.94 1.62
CA SER A 67 -19.42 -16.43 1.26
C SER A 67 -19.52 -14.89 1.24
N SER A 68 -18.72 -14.17 2.04
CA SER A 68 -18.69 -12.71 2.02
C SER A 68 -18.05 -12.13 0.74
N LYS A 69 -17.18 -12.92 0.08
CA LYS A 69 -16.48 -12.56 -1.15
C LYS A 69 -17.18 -13.12 -2.40
N THR A 70 -17.91 -14.22 -2.27
CA THR A 70 -18.71 -14.80 -3.37
C THR A 70 -19.95 -13.95 -3.63
N LYS A 71 -20.04 -13.36 -4.82
CA LYS A 71 -21.13 -12.46 -5.21
C LYS A 71 -21.62 -12.76 -6.62
N ASP A 72 -22.92 -12.68 -6.82
CA ASP A 72 -23.56 -12.69 -8.13
C ASP A 72 -23.69 -11.26 -8.67
N HIS A 73 -23.47 -11.12 -9.98
CA HIS A 73 -23.52 -9.83 -10.64
C HIS A 73 -24.08 -9.98 -12.06
N ASN A 74 -25.12 -9.20 -12.37
CA ASN A 74 -25.68 -9.16 -13.73
C ASN A 74 -24.90 -8.20 -14.65
N ASN A 75 -24.30 -7.16 -14.09
CA ASN A 75 -23.49 -6.19 -14.84
C ASN A 75 -22.00 -6.55 -14.73
N VAL A 76 -21.53 -7.33 -15.71
CA VAL A 76 -20.14 -7.83 -15.78
C VAL A 76 -19.11 -6.69 -15.78
N VAL A 77 -19.42 -5.59 -16.45
CA VAL A 77 -18.52 -4.43 -16.58
C VAL A 77 -18.33 -3.76 -15.22
N MET A 78 -19.43 -3.39 -14.55
CA MET A 78 -19.36 -2.74 -13.24
C MET A 78 -18.80 -3.67 -12.16
N ALA A 79 -19.13 -4.96 -12.21
CA ALA A 79 -18.61 -5.95 -11.27
C ALA A 79 -17.09 -6.20 -11.42
N SER A 80 -16.55 -5.96 -12.61
CA SER A 80 -15.12 -6.11 -12.87
C SER A 80 -14.27 -4.98 -12.29
N ILE A 81 -14.89 -3.86 -11.90
CA ILE A 81 -14.21 -2.70 -11.34
C ILE A 81 -14.44 -2.65 -9.83
N LYS A 82 -13.35 -2.56 -9.06
CA LYS A 82 -13.46 -2.40 -7.60
C LYS A 82 -14.19 -1.10 -7.25
N LYS A 83 -15.01 -1.14 -6.19
CA LYS A 83 -15.83 0.00 -5.73
C LYS A 83 -15.01 1.27 -5.49
N ASP A 84 -13.83 1.13 -4.91
CA ASP A 84 -12.93 2.25 -4.62
C ASP A 84 -12.46 2.95 -5.92
N LYS A 85 -12.20 2.19 -6.98
CA LYS A 85 -11.83 2.74 -8.29
C LYS A 85 -13.01 3.44 -8.97
N LEU A 86 -14.21 2.87 -8.90
CA LEU A 86 -15.42 3.48 -9.45
C LEU A 86 -15.73 4.81 -8.75
N ALA A 87 -15.68 4.84 -7.42
CA ALA A 87 -15.92 6.06 -6.66
C ALA A 87 -14.90 7.15 -6.99
N TRP A 88 -13.62 6.80 -7.13
CA TRP A 88 -12.59 7.76 -7.53
C TRP A 88 -12.82 8.33 -8.94
N LEU A 89 -13.33 7.52 -9.88
CA LEU A 89 -13.66 7.97 -11.24
C LEU A 89 -14.82 8.96 -11.29
N GLN A 90 -15.74 8.90 -10.31
CA GLN A 90 -16.87 9.83 -10.21
C GLN A 90 -16.44 11.21 -9.69
N LEU A 91 -15.30 11.31 -9.01
CA LEU A 91 -14.82 12.57 -8.47
C LEU A 91 -14.26 13.47 -9.59
N PRO A 92 -14.38 14.81 -9.46
CA PRO A 92 -13.89 15.73 -10.47
C PRO A 92 -12.40 15.52 -10.72
N ASN A 93 -11.99 15.31 -11.97
CA ASN A 93 -10.57 15.18 -12.30
C ASN A 93 -9.84 16.50 -11.98
N PRO A 94 -8.85 16.50 -11.06
CA PRO A 94 -8.19 17.72 -10.61
C PRO A 94 -7.37 18.44 -11.69
N GLU A 95 -6.83 17.70 -12.66
CA GLU A 95 -6.02 18.25 -13.75
C GLU A 95 -6.89 18.89 -14.82
N ILE A 96 -8.02 18.25 -15.18
CA ILE A 96 -8.96 18.78 -16.18
C ILE A 96 -9.71 20.01 -15.63
N ASN A 97 -10.06 19.99 -14.35
CA ASN A 97 -10.88 21.04 -13.74
C ASN A 97 -10.05 22.17 -13.09
N ASN A 98 -8.73 22.24 -13.31
CA ASN A 98 -7.83 23.24 -12.74
C ASN A 98 -8.04 23.46 -11.23
N LEU A 99 -8.27 22.38 -10.48
CA LEU A 99 -8.54 22.47 -9.04
C LEU A 99 -7.30 22.99 -8.29
N THR A 100 -7.47 23.87 -7.30
CA THR A 100 -6.37 24.26 -6.42
C THR A 100 -5.82 23.06 -5.65
N LEU A 101 -4.56 23.12 -5.20
CA LEU A 101 -3.93 22.04 -4.43
C LEU A 101 -4.73 21.70 -3.16
N GLN A 102 -5.28 22.71 -2.50
CA GLN A 102 -6.14 22.52 -1.33
C GLN A 102 -7.42 21.75 -1.66
N LYS A 103 -8.12 22.10 -2.75
CA LYS A 103 -9.33 21.37 -3.17
C LYS A 103 -8.99 19.94 -3.58
N HIS A 104 -7.88 19.75 -4.29
CA HIS A 104 -7.43 18.42 -4.70
C HIS A 104 -7.15 17.54 -3.48
N ILE A 105 -6.38 18.00 -2.49
CA ILE A 105 -6.09 17.17 -1.31
C ILE A 105 -7.34 16.91 -0.46
N LEU A 106 -8.32 17.83 -0.44
CA LEU A 106 -9.62 17.61 0.23
C LEU A 106 -10.44 16.50 -0.44
N LEU A 107 -10.44 16.41 -1.77
CA LEU A 107 -11.07 15.29 -2.49
C LEU A 107 -10.39 13.96 -2.14
N ILE A 108 -9.06 13.94 -2.06
CA ILE A 108 -8.29 12.76 -1.64
C ILE A 108 -8.63 12.41 -0.19
N LYS A 109 -8.74 13.41 0.69
CA LYS A 109 -9.13 13.21 2.09
C LYS A 109 -10.51 12.58 2.20
N TYR A 110 -11.49 13.10 1.47
CA TYR A 110 -12.83 12.52 1.42
C TYR A 110 -12.79 11.06 0.97
N HIS A 111 -12.10 10.76 -0.14
CA HIS A 111 -11.94 9.40 -0.64
C HIS A 111 -11.23 8.47 0.36
N SER A 112 -10.26 9.00 1.13
CA SER A 112 -9.51 8.23 2.14
C SER A 112 -10.38 7.80 3.33
N LEU A 113 -11.46 8.52 3.62
CA LEU A 113 -12.40 8.17 4.68
C LEU A 113 -13.38 7.09 4.20
N GLU A 114 -13.86 7.21 2.96
CA GLU A 114 -14.80 6.25 2.37
C GLU A 114 -14.12 4.92 2.00
N TYR A 115 -12.89 4.97 1.49
CA TYR A 115 -12.14 3.82 1.02
C TYR A 115 -10.75 3.74 1.66
N PRO A 116 -10.67 3.45 2.97
CA PRO A 116 -9.41 3.44 3.69
C PRO A 116 -8.48 2.33 3.20
N ASN A 117 -7.17 2.62 3.17
CA ASN A 117 -6.11 1.70 2.74
C ASN A 117 -6.32 1.10 1.33
N SER A 118 -7.09 1.80 0.48
CA SER A 118 -7.40 1.35 -0.87
C SER A 118 -6.29 1.69 -1.87
N GLY A 119 -6.19 0.90 -2.94
CA GLY A 119 -5.20 1.16 -3.99
C GLY A 119 -5.51 2.43 -4.81
N SER A 120 -6.79 2.79 -4.93
CA SER A 120 -7.20 4.07 -5.54
C SER A 120 -6.73 5.27 -4.72
N LEU A 121 -6.76 5.20 -3.38
CA LEU A 121 -6.20 6.24 -2.51
C LEU A 121 -4.70 6.43 -2.75
N THR A 122 -3.91 5.36 -2.75
CA THR A 122 -2.47 5.44 -3.01
C THR A 122 -2.20 6.01 -4.41
N THR A 123 -2.98 5.61 -5.41
CA THR A 123 -2.87 6.14 -6.77
C THR A 123 -3.17 7.65 -6.81
N ALA A 124 -4.20 8.10 -6.09
CA ALA A 124 -4.56 9.51 -6.00
C ALA A 124 -3.47 10.34 -5.31
N LEU A 125 -2.92 9.85 -4.21
CA LEU A 125 -1.79 10.48 -3.51
C LEU A 125 -0.54 10.54 -4.39
N ASN A 126 -0.21 9.47 -5.14
CA ASN A 126 0.92 9.47 -6.07
C ASN A 126 0.75 10.53 -7.16
N LYS A 127 -0.47 10.68 -7.71
CA LYS A 127 -0.76 11.75 -8.68
C LYS A 127 -0.65 13.14 -8.06
N PHE A 128 -1.13 13.32 -6.83
CA PHE A 128 -0.97 14.57 -6.09
C PHE A 128 0.51 14.90 -5.86
N GLN A 129 1.32 13.92 -5.44
CA GLN A 129 2.76 14.07 -5.25
C GLN A 129 3.45 14.50 -6.56
N LYS A 130 3.16 13.81 -7.68
CA LYS A 130 3.71 14.16 -9.01
C LYS A 130 3.31 15.56 -9.45
N ARG A 131 2.10 16.00 -9.10
CA ARG A 131 1.62 17.35 -9.39
C ARG A 131 2.39 18.40 -8.61
N ILE A 132 2.54 18.25 -7.28
CA ILE A 132 3.24 19.24 -6.46
C ILE A 132 4.73 19.35 -6.77
N THR A 133 5.39 18.27 -7.20
CA THR A 133 6.81 18.30 -7.62
C THR A 133 7.03 19.13 -8.88
N LYS A 134 5.99 19.36 -9.70
CA LYS A 134 6.05 20.22 -10.89
C LYS A 134 5.70 21.68 -10.61
N GLU A 135 5.17 21.98 -9.43
CA GLU A 135 4.78 23.34 -9.04
C GLU A 135 5.99 24.13 -8.53
N LYS A 136 5.96 25.45 -8.70
CA LYS A 136 7.00 26.33 -8.13
C LYS A 136 6.80 26.45 -6.62
N ASP A 137 7.89 26.48 -5.85
CA ASP A 137 7.84 26.57 -4.38
C ASP A 137 6.98 27.74 -3.86
N LYS A 138 6.99 28.89 -4.57
CA LYS A 138 6.16 30.06 -4.23
C LYS A 138 4.66 29.74 -4.23
N ASN A 139 4.18 28.83 -5.07
CA ASN A 139 2.78 28.42 -5.13
C ASN A 139 2.42 27.45 -3.98
N LEU A 140 3.41 26.71 -3.47
CA LEU A 140 3.23 25.70 -2.42
C LEU A 140 3.17 26.33 -1.03
N SER A 141 3.91 27.43 -0.80
CA SER A 141 4.03 28.07 0.51
C SER A 141 2.68 28.53 1.09
N GLN A 142 1.76 29.00 0.25
CA GLN A 142 0.45 29.54 0.67
C GLN A 142 -0.40 28.52 1.45
N TYR A 143 -0.32 27.23 1.10
CA TYR A 143 -1.19 26.18 1.64
C TYR A 143 -0.44 25.08 2.40
N SER A 144 0.86 25.30 2.66
CA SER A 144 1.75 24.27 3.21
C SER A 144 1.24 23.69 4.53
N ARG A 145 0.85 24.55 5.49
CA ARG A 145 0.37 24.10 6.81
C ARG A 145 -0.91 23.26 6.70
N GLN A 146 -1.86 23.70 5.88
CA GLN A 146 -3.15 23.02 5.70
C GLN A 146 -2.94 21.66 5.02
N ILE A 147 -2.12 21.61 3.97
CA ILE A 147 -1.84 20.36 3.25
C ILE A 147 -1.09 19.37 4.14
N ILE A 148 -0.05 19.81 4.87
CA ILE A 148 0.66 18.94 5.84
C ILE A 148 -0.32 18.35 6.86
N SER A 149 -1.21 19.17 7.42
CA SER A 149 -2.21 18.71 8.41
C SER A 149 -3.14 17.65 7.82
N ILE A 150 -3.69 17.89 6.62
CA ILE A 150 -4.59 16.95 5.94
C ILE A 150 -3.86 15.65 5.61
N VAL A 151 -2.64 15.73 5.06
CA VAL A 151 -1.86 14.55 4.65
C VAL A 151 -1.41 13.73 5.85
N ALA A 152 -1.01 14.37 6.96
CA ALA A 152 -0.69 13.66 8.20
C ALA A 152 -1.92 12.95 8.79
N ASP A 153 -3.11 13.52 8.64
CA ASP A 153 -4.36 12.85 9.03
C ASP A 153 -4.74 11.69 8.11
N ILE A 154 -4.50 11.82 6.80
CA ILE A 154 -4.65 10.70 5.85
C ILE A 154 -3.69 9.57 6.23
N ALA A 155 -2.41 9.88 6.46
CA ALA A 155 -1.37 8.92 6.84
C ALA A 155 -1.74 8.14 8.12
N TYR A 156 -2.20 8.85 9.15
CA TYR A 156 -2.60 8.25 10.43
C TYR A 156 -3.73 7.22 10.26
N LEU A 157 -4.74 7.53 9.45
CA LEU A 157 -5.88 6.63 9.22
C LEU A 157 -5.60 5.55 8.15
N ASN A 158 -4.56 5.74 7.34
CA ASN A 158 -4.26 4.89 6.19
C ASN A 158 -2.77 4.47 6.17
N PRO A 159 -2.36 3.55 7.08
CA PRO A 159 -0.96 3.10 7.17
C PRO A 159 -0.37 2.60 5.85
N LYS A 160 -1.18 2.02 4.96
CA LYS A 160 -0.69 1.55 3.63
C LYS A 160 -0.18 2.68 2.73
N SER A 161 -0.60 3.92 2.99
CA SER A 161 -0.21 5.10 2.19
C SER A 161 0.86 5.96 2.88
N ILE A 162 1.47 5.48 3.97
CA ILE A 162 2.41 6.27 4.77
C ILE A 162 3.61 6.78 3.95
N SER A 163 4.14 5.96 3.04
CA SER A 163 5.31 6.30 2.22
C SER A 163 5.07 7.52 1.33
N VAL A 164 3.99 7.50 0.53
CA VAL A 164 3.60 8.63 -0.31
C VAL A 164 3.19 9.85 0.51
N CYS A 165 2.54 9.65 1.67
CA CYS A 165 2.20 10.76 2.56
C CYS A 165 3.45 11.46 3.12
N CYS A 166 4.44 10.71 3.59
CA CYS A 166 5.73 11.25 4.02
C CYS A 166 6.43 11.99 2.88
N ALA A 167 6.37 11.45 1.66
CA ALA A 167 6.92 12.13 0.49
C ALA A 167 6.22 13.46 0.20
N ILE A 168 4.88 13.51 0.24
CA ILE A 168 4.13 14.75 0.09
C ILE A 168 4.50 15.77 1.19
N ILE A 169 4.55 15.34 2.45
CA ILE A 169 4.88 16.21 3.58
C ILE A 169 6.30 16.78 3.43
N SER A 170 7.28 15.95 3.03
CA SER A 170 8.67 16.39 2.82
C SER A 170 8.78 17.56 1.83
N GLN A 171 7.98 17.55 0.76
CA GLN A 171 7.95 18.62 -0.25
C GLN A 171 7.51 19.96 0.34
N PHE A 172 6.56 19.95 1.27
CA PHE A 172 6.08 21.17 1.92
C PHE A 172 6.98 21.61 3.08
N LEU A 173 7.57 20.67 3.82
CA LEU A 173 8.47 21.00 4.93
C LEU A 173 9.69 21.79 4.44
N VAL A 174 10.32 21.39 3.34
CA VAL A 174 11.53 22.06 2.81
C VAL A 174 11.31 23.54 2.45
N ILE A 175 10.06 23.95 2.21
CA ILE A 175 9.70 25.31 1.76
C ILE A 175 9.45 26.27 2.94
N LEU A 176 9.24 25.73 4.14
CA LEU A 176 8.95 26.52 5.34
C LEU A 176 10.23 27.13 5.93
N ASN A 177 10.06 28.20 6.72
CA ASN A 177 11.15 28.70 7.55
C ASN A 177 11.53 27.67 8.63
N ASP A 178 12.74 27.79 9.20
CA ASP A 178 13.28 26.79 10.12
C ASP A 178 12.39 26.53 11.36
N GLU A 179 11.81 27.60 11.91
CA GLU A 179 10.94 27.53 13.09
C GLU A 179 9.64 26.75 12.80
N ASP A 180 8.93 27.13 11.73
CA ASP A 180 7.69 26.47 11.31
C ASP A 180 7.94 25.03 10.89
N GLN A 181 9.05 24.81 10.16
CA GLN A 181 9.45 23.50 9.72
C GLN A 181 9.73 22.58 10.91
N LYS A 182 10.45 23.04 11.95
CA LYS A 182 10.72 22.26 13.17
C LYS A 182 9.42 21.97 13.94
N ASN A 183 8.58 22.99 14.12
CA ASN A 183 7.31 22.85 14.86
C ASN A 183 6.35 21.87 14.17
N LEU A 184 6.16 21.99 12.86
CA LEU A 184 5.27 21.08 12.10
C LEU A 184 5.84 19.68 12.00
N ALA A 185 7.14 19.52 11.76
CA ALA A 185 7.79 18.21 11.75
C ALA A 185 7.54 17.46 13.07
N MET A 186 7.71 18.14 14.21
CA MET A 186 7.48 17.52 15.51
C MET A 186 6.01 17.16 15.74
N LYS A 187 5.07 18.00 15.32
CA LYS A 187 3.63 17.68 15.39
C LYS A 187 3.25 16.48 14.52
N VAL A 188 3.82 16.38 13.32
CA VAL A 188 3.61 15.23 12.43
C VAL A 188 4.18 13.96 13.06
N TYR A 189 5.41 14.03 13.58
CA TYR A 189 6.04 12.93 14.31
C TYR A 189 5.17 12.45 15.47
N GLN A 190 4.80 13.35 16.39
CA GLN A 190 3.96 13.02 17.57
C GLN A 190 2.60 12.41 17.21
N LYS A 191 2.04 12.78 16.04
CA LYS A 191 0.79 12.21 15.55
C LYS A 191 0.99 10.79 15.01
N LEU A 192 2.00 10.58 14.18
CA LEU A 192 2.22 9.33 13.46
C LEU A 192 2.91 8.26 14.32
N GLU A 193 3.70 8.65 15.32
CA GLU A 193 4.27 7.73 16.30
C GLU A 193 3.19 6.94 17.06
N ARG A 194 2.04 7.56 17.31
CA ARG A 194 0.89 6.95 18.03
C ARG A 194 0.14 5.88 17.22
N MET A 195 0.53 5.64 15.96
CA MET A 195 -0.07 4.58 15.16
C MET A 195 0.28 3.21 15.76
N SER A 196 -0.68 2.29 15.79
CA SER A 196 -0.44 0.89 16.14
C SER A 196 0.47 0.22 15.10
N ASP A 197 1.37 -0.67 15.54
CA ASP A 197 2.32 -1.40 14.67
C ASP A 197 3.12 -0.47 13.74
N SER A 198 3.65 0.62 14.31
CA SER A 198 4.23 1.74 13.55
C SER A 198 5.65 1.53 13.03
N GLY A 199 6.23 0.33 13.10
CA GLY A 199 7.62 0.10 12.66
C GLY A 199 7.91 0.62 11.24
N PHE A 200 7.05 0.26 10.29
CA PHE A 200 7.15 0.77 8.91
C PHE A 200 6.92 2.28 8.81
N ALA A 201 6.01 2.84 9.63
CA ALA A 201 5.78 4.29 9.65
C ALA A 201 6.97 5.05 10.24
N GLN A 202 7.63 4.50 11.26
CA GLN A 202 8.82 5.06 11.87
C GLN A 202 9.99 5.11 10.89
N ILE A 203 10.15 4.11 10.02
CA ILE A 203 11.17 4.12 8.96
C ILE A 203 10.93 5.31 8.01
N TRP A 204 9.69 5.53 7.59
CA TRP A 204 9.35 6.67 6.71
C TRP A 204 9.44 8.02 7.42
N LEU A 205 9.12 8.09 8.72
CA LEU A 205 9.34 9.26 9.55
C LEU A 205 10.82 9.59 9.67
N GLN A 206 11.67 8.60 9.94
CA GLN A 206 13.13 8.76 10.00
C GLN A 206 13.67 9.25 8.65
N ARG A 207 13.20 8.68 7.54
CA ARG A 207 13.58 9.13 6.19
C ARG A 207 13.17 10.58 5.91
N MET A 208 11.95 10.96 6.28
CA MET A 208 11.41 12.31 6.09
C MET A 208 12.09 13.35 7.01
N LEU A 209 12.51 12.95 8.21
CA LEU A 209 13.05 13.82 9.25
C LEU A 209 14.56 13.64 9.45
N LYS A 210 15.27 13.17 8.42
CA LYS A 210 16.71 12.85 8.45
C LYS A 210 17.58 13.96 9.09
N ASN A 211 17.33 15.22 8.79
CA ASN A 211 18.15 16.33 9.33
C ASN A 211 17.79 16.73 10.77
N LYS A 212 16.78 16.09 11.37
CA LYS A 212 16.24 16.40 12.69
C LYS A 212 16.25 15.22 13.64
N LEU A 213 16.97 14.16 13.27
CA LEU A 213 17.11 12.93 14.03
C LEU A 213 17.63 13.08 15.47
N PRO A 214 18.51 14.05 15.81
CA PRO A 214 18.99 14.18 17.20
C PRO A 214 17.87 14.47 18.22
N ASP A 215 16.75 15.05 17.77
CA ASP A 215 15.64 15.46 18.63
C ASP A 215 14.53 14.40 18.73
N ILE A 216 14.70 13.22 18.09
CA ILE A 216 13.63 12.23 17.89
C ILE A 216 14.09 10.83 18.27
N GLU A 217 13.30 10.14 19.10
CA GLU A 217 13.54 8.75 19.46
C GLU A 217 12.67 7.81 18.58
N PHE A 218 13.20 6.66 18.19
CA PHE A 218 12.42 5.65 17.48
C PHE A 218 12.48 4.32 18.23
N SER A 219 11.32 3.68 18.39
CA SER A 219 11.22 2.35 19.02
C SER A 219 11.52 1.22 18.04
N GLU A 220 11.37 1.46 16.73
CA GLU A 220 11.71 0.50 15.68
C GLU A 220 13.23 0.22 15.64
N HIS A 221 13.60 -1.06 15.72
CA HIS A 221 15.00 -1.49 15.80
C HIS A 221 15.81 -1.06 14.58
N LEU A 222 15.21 -1.10 13.38
CA LEU A 222 15.85 -0.63 12.16
C LEU A 222 16.18 0.87 12.23
N CYS A 223 15.30 1.68 12.81
CA CYS A 223 15.53 3.12 12.98
C CYS A 223 16.65 3.40 13.99
N GLN A 224 16.77 2.59 15.05
CA GLN A 224 17.81 2.76 16.06
C GLN A 224 19.23 2.50 15.51
N ILE A 225 19.37 1.61 14.53
CA ILE A 225 20.65 1.36 13.84
C ILE A 225 21.15 2.64 13.17
N ALA A 226 20.27 3.32 12.44
CA ALA A 226 20.58 4.56 11.74
C ALA A 226 20.91 5.73 12.69
N LEU A 227 20.39 5.72 13.92
CA LEU A 227 20.68 6.77 14.92
C LEU A 227 21.99 6.54 15.69
N LYS A 228 22.27 5.29 16.05
CA LYS A 228 23.31 4.98 17.05
C LYS A 228 24.61 4.47 16.44
N ASN A 229 24.67 4.20 15.13
CA ASN A 229 25.79 3.48 14.49
C ASN A 229 26.21 2.23 15.28
N LYS A 230 25.24 1.59 15.94
CA LYS A 230 25.43 0.41 16.76
C LYS A 230 24.69 -0.74 16.12
N GLN A 231 25.37 -1.88 16.03
CA GLN A 231 24.77 -3.11 15.55
C GLN A 231 23.78 -3.60 16.60
N ILE A 232 22.50 -3.51 16.26
CA ILE A 232 21.40 -4.06 17.05
C ILE A 232 21.07 -5.42 16.45
N GLN A 233 20.83 -6.41 17.31
CA GLN A 233 20.37 -7.72 16.87
C GLN A 233 18.97 -7.60 16.27
N LEU A 234 18.88 -7.51 14.94
CA LEU A 234 17.60 -7.40 14.22
C LEU A 234 16.85 -8.73 14.15
N TRP A 235 17.57 -9.81 13.88
CA TRP A 235 16.99 -11.14 13.71
C TRP A 235 17.48 -12.08 14.79
N ASN A 236 16.56 -12.93 15.25
CA ASN A 236 16.91 -14.05 16.08
C ASN A 236 17.70 -15.07 15.25
N HIS A 237 18.99 -15.19 15.56
CA HIS A 237 19.91 -16.17 14.98
C HIS A 237 20.40 -17.18 16.02
N SER A 238 19.69 -17.37 17.14
CA SER A 238 20.07 -18.32 18.20
C SER A 238 20.15 -19.77 17.74
N TRP A 239 19.52 -20.10 16.61
CA TRP A 239 19.52 -21.42 15.99
C TRP A 239 20.70 -21.64 15.03
N VAL A 240 21.49 -20.61 14.74
CA VAL A 240 22.64 -20.69 13.83
C VAL A 240 23.87 -21.17 14.62
N ASN A 241 24.32 -22.39 14.34
CA ASN A 241 25.49 -22.99 15.00
C ASN A 241 26.82 -22.73 14.28
N ASP A 242 26.77 -22.26 13.03
CA ASP A 242 27.98 -22.01 12.23
C ASP A 242 28.62 -20.66 12.60
N LYS A 243 29.84 -20.72 13.16
CA LYS A 243 30.62 -19.55 13.58
C LYS A 243 30.94 -18.58 12.44
N LYS A 244 31.10 -19.06 11.20
CA LYS A 244 31.35 -18.19 10.04
C LYS A 244 30.12 -17.36 9.72
N ILE A 245 28.94 -17.99 9.74
CA ILE A 245 27.66 -17.30 9.47
C ILE A 245 27.36 -16.29 10.58
N LEU A 246 27.55 -16.66 11.85
CA LEU A 246 27.40 -15.74 12.99
C LEU A 246 28.31 -14.52 12.83
N LYS A 247 29.58 -14.73 12.47
CA LYS A 247 30.53 -13.63 12.24
C LYS A 247 30.07 -12.67 11.14
N ILE A 248 29.43 -13.16 10.08
CA ILE A 248 28.86 -12.30 9.02
C ILE A 248 27.69 -11.49 9.58
N LEU A 249 26.74 -12.14 10.27
CA LEU A 249 25.57 -11.49 10.85
C LEU A 249 25.93 -10.42 11.90
N GLU A 250 27.03 -10.63 12.63
CA GLU A 250 27.53 -9.73 13.69
C GLU A 250 28.49 -8.65 13.21
N ASN A 251 29.01 -8.68 11.98
CA ASN A 251 29.97 -7.66 11.50
C ASN A 251 29.49 -6.89 10.27
N GLU A 252 28.52 -7.42 9.51
CA GLU A 252 27.99 -6.72 8.35
C GLU A 252 26.93 -5.69 8.77
N LEU A 253 27.20 -4.43 8.45
CA LEU A 253 26.24 -3.35 8.65
C LEU A 253 25.17 -3.40 7.55
N ILE A 254 23.92 -3.57 7.97
CA ILE A 254 22.75 -3.61 7.07
C ILE A 254 22.33 -2.19 6.65
N PHE A 255 22.90 -1.16 7.27
CA PHE A 255 22.62 0.24 7.02
C PHE A 255 23.86 0.95 6.50
N ASN A 256 23.72 1.67 5.40
CA ASN A 256 24.79 2.46 4.81
C ASN A 256 24.58 3.94 5.11
N GLN A 257 25.34 4.46 6.08
CA GLN A 257 25.28 5.85 6.52
C GLN A 257 25.59 6.83 5.37
N ASN A 258 26.59 6.53 4.52
CA ASN A 258 26.97 7.42 3.41
C ASN A 258 25.83 7.57 2.39
N ILE A 259 25.14 6.47 2.08
CA ILE A 259 23.95 6.52 1.21
C ILE A 259 22.87 7.36 1.90
N PHE A 260 22.57 7.10 3.16
CA PHE A 260 21.56 7.86 3.90
C PHE A 260 21.88 9.35 3.95
N ASP A 261 23.12 9.72 4.25
CA ASP A 261 23.62 11.10 4.31
C ASP A 261 23.59 11.81 2.95
N SER A 262 23.69 11.07 1.85
CA SER A 262 23.56 11.61 0.49
C SER A 262 22.10 11.89 0.04
N LEU A 263 21.10 11.34 0.74
CA LEU A 263 19.69 11.54 0.37
C LEU A 263 19.23 12.99 0.56
N ASP A 264 18.43 13.49 -0.38
CA ASP A 264 17.79 14.80 -0.32
C ASP A 264 16.70 14.83 0.78
N ASP A 265 16.42 16.01 1.30
CA ASP A 265 15.33 16.30 2.25
C ASP A 265 13.97 16.05 1.60
N ARG A 266 13.87 16.30 0.30
CA ARG A 266 12.71 15.95 -0.52
C ARG A 266 12.78 14.47 -0.88
N ILE A 267 11.77 13.70 -0.46
CA ILE A 267 11.67 12.29 -0.86
C ILE A 267 11.25 12.22 -2.33
N ASN A 268 12.04 11.50 -3.13
CA ASN A 268 11.79 11.31 -4.56
C ASN A 268 10.74 10.21 -4.79
N PHE A 269 9.98 10.32 -5.89
CA PHE A 269 8.99 9.31 -6.28
C PHE A 269 9.59 7.92 -6.47
N THR A 270 10.85 7.84 -6.90
CA THR A 270 11.58 6.57 -7.07
C THR A 270 11.84 5.83 -5.76
N GLU A 271 11.76 6.50 -4.61
CA GLU A 271 12.01 5.88 -3.30
C GLU A 271 10.79 5.09 -2.79
N PHE A 272 9.58 5.48 -3.17
CA PHE A 272 8.35 4.89 -2.63
C PHE A 272 7.42 4.26 -3.67
N ASP A 273 7.53 4.63 -4.95
CA ASP A 273 6.72 4.05 -6.01
C ASP A 273 7.44 2.82 -6.59
N ILE A 274 7.00 1.63 -6.15
CA ILE A 274 7.55 0.32 -6.59
C ILE A 274 7.36 0.10 -8.10
N PHE A 275 6.47 0.87 -8.74
CA PHE A 275 6.22 0.84 -10.18
C PHE A 275 6.80 2.05 -10.92
N ALA A 276 7.70 2.81 -10.27
CA ALA A 276 8.48 3.82 -10.95
C ALA A 276 9.43 3.15 -11.94
N TYR A 277 9.11 3.24 -13.22
CA TYR A 277 10.08 2.99 -14.28
C TYR A 277 10.97 4.23 -14.38
N PRO A 278 12.31 4.10 -14.34
CA PRO A 278 13.18 5.21 -14.68
C PRO A 278 12.87 5.60 -16.14
N ASN A 279 12.51 6.87 -16.34
CA ASN A 279 12.38 7.45 -17.68
C ASN A 279 13.75 7.55 -18.35
#